data_AF-A0A660RUQ4-F1
#
_entry.id   AF-A0A660RUQ4-F1
#
_cell.length_a   1.000
_cell.length_b   1.000
_cell.length_c   1.000
_cell.angle_alpha   90.00
_cell.angle_beta   90.00
_cell.angle_gamma   90.00
#
_symmetry.space_group_name_H-M   'P 1'
#
loop_
_entity.id
_entity.type
_entity.pdbx_description
1 polymer ?
#
loop_
_entity_poly.entity_id
_entity_poly.type
_entity_poly.pdbx_seq_one_letter_code
_entity_poly.pdbx_strand_id
1 'polypeptide(L)'
;MQQKFHISDPWREATLPLSDSRIDEAISNLKSLLDNPDYACRAAFYLFAFDGAKDQYIRIIRSETCKQKTPGEAKLLERLLAAEEKLLELKSGYKKQQSKVSALHKETQNLEKELSRLRFELQKMERSGAKRKNGEFSKFIPSIAVQFSSI
;
A
#
# COMPACT_ATOMS: atom_id res chain seq x y z
N MET A 1 -32.83 55.55 -21.42
CA MET A 1 -32.50 54.11 -21.31
C MET A 1 -31.00 53.98 -21.08
N GLN A 2 -30.57 53.68 -19.86
CA GLN A 2 -29.17 53.38 -19.58
C GLN A 2 -28.91 51.91 -19.94
N GLN A 3 -28.17 51.66 -21.02
CA GLN A 3 -27.58 50.34 -21.26
C GLN A 3 -26.55 50.11 -20.15
N LYS A 4 -26.89 49.26 -19.17
CA LYS A 4 -25.91 48.69 -18.25
C LYS A 4 -25.03 47.77 -19.08
N PHE A 5 -23.83 48.23 -19.42
CA PHE A 5 -22.77 47.34 -19.91
C PHE A 5 -22.54 46.28 -18.84
N HIS A 6 -23.02 45.07 -19.09
CA HIS A 6 -22.69 43.92 -18.26
C HIS A 6 -21.21 43.61 -18.52
N ILE A 7 -20.32 44.20 -17.72
CA ILE A 7 -18.92 43.76 -17.68
C ILE A 7 -18.98 42.35 -17.12
N SER A 8 -18.82 41.37 -18.00
CA SER A 8 -18.78 39.97 -17.62
C SER A 8 -17.47 39.72 -16.90
N ASP A 9 -17.54 39.18 -15.67
CA ASP A 9 -16.36 38.85 -14.88
C ASP A 9 -15.63 37.67 -15.57
N PRO A 10 -14.38 37.85 -16.05
CA PRO A 10 -13.63 36.79 -16.73
C PRO A 10 -13.57 35.49 -15.95
N TRP A 11 -13.57 35.58 -14.61
CA TRP A 11 -13.63 34.41 -13.76
C TRP A 11 -14.95 33.64 -13.89
N ARG A 12 -16.07 34.36 -13.91
CA ARG A 12 -17.41 33.77 -14.04
C ARG A 12 -17.55 33.07 -15.39
N GLU A 13 -17.06 33.68 -16.46
CA GLU A 13 -17.08 33.06 -17.80
C GLU A 13 -16.23 31.80 -17.85
N ALA A 14 -15.03 31.84 -17.27
CA ALA A 14 -14.14 30.69 -17.26
C ALA A 14 -14.67 29.52 -16.43
N THR A 15 -15.44 29.80 -15.38
CA THR A 15 -16.00 28.78 -14.49
C THR A 15 -17.41 28.34 -14.83
N LEU A 16 -18.12 29.06 -15.71
CA LEU A 16 -19.48 28.70 -16.14
C LEU A 16 -19.59 27.26 -16.67
N PRO A 17 -18.66 26.75 -17.51
CA PRO A 17 -18.78 25.37 -18.00
C PRO A 17 -18.72 24.30 -16.90
N LEU A 18 -18.17 24.63 -15.72
CA LEU A 18 -18.14 23.70 -14.58
C LEU A 18 -19.54 23.35 -14.06
N SER A 19 -20.50 24.29 -14.10
CA SER A 19 -21.89 23.99 -13.68
C SER A 19 -22.56 22.97 -14.59
N ASP A 20 -22.15 22.95 -15.86
CA ASP A 20 -22.68 22.08 -16.90
C ASP A 20 -21.84 20.79 -17.05
N SER A 21 -20.92 20.53 -16.12
CA SER A 21 -19.95 19.42 -16.17
C SER A 21 -19.07 19.39 -17.44
N ARG A 22 -18.92 20.52 -18.13
CA ARG A 22 -18.05 20.68 -19.30
C ARG A 22 -16.63 21.01 -18.85
N ILE A 23 -15.95 20.01 -18.26
CA ILE A 23 -14.65 20.18 -17.60
C ILE A 23 -13.54 20.60 -18.57
N ASP A 24 -13.45 20.00 -19.76
CA ASP A 24 -12.40 20.32 -20.72
C ASP A 24 -12.48 21.78 -21.21
N GLU A 25 -13.70 22.28 -21.41
CA GLU A 25 -13.96 23.67 -21.78
C GLU A 25 -13.60 24.63 -20.63
N ALA A 26 -13.97 24.29 -19.40
CA ALA A 26 -13.56 25.06 -18.22
C ALA A 26 -12.03 25.10 -18.06
N ILE A 27 -11.34 23.97 -18.28
CA ILE A 27 -9.87 23.92 -18.25
C ILE A 27 -9.27 24.86 -19.31
N SER A 28 -9.80 24.84 -20.53
CA SER A 28 -9.35 25.73 -21.60
C SER A 28 -9.51 27.20 -21.21
N ASN A 29 -10.68 27.57 -20.68
CA ASN A 29 -10.97 28.95 -20.28
C ASN A 29 -10.19 29.39 -19.04
N LEU A 30 -9.94 28.50 -18.09
CA LEU A 30 -9.11 28.80 -16.92
C LEU A 30 -7.64 28.99 -17.31
N LYS A 31 -7.14 28.29 -18.32
CA LYS A 31 -5.76 28.48 -18.83
C LYS A 31 -5.53 29.90 -19.35
N SER A 32 -6.50 30.50 -20.03
CA SER A 32 -6.37 31.89 -20.49
C SER A 32 -6.31 32.92 -19.35
N LEU A 33 -6.69 32.54 -18.13
CA LEU A 33 -6.58 33.42 -16.96
C LEU A 33 -5.22 33.35 -16.26
N LEU A 34 -4.32 32.45 -16.66
CA LEU A 34 -2.99 32.32 -16.04
C LEU A 34 -2.09 33.54 -16.26
N ASP A 35 -2.25 34.23 -17.39
CA ASP A 35 -1.47 35.43 -17.72
C ASP A 35 -2.02 36.69 -17.06
N ASN A 36 -3.21 36.61 -16.44
CA ASN A 36 -3.81 37.73 -15.73
C ASN A 36 -3.43 37.68 -14.23
N PRO A 37 -2.68 38.67 -13.70
CA PRO A 37 -2.18 38.65 -12.33
C PRO A 37 -3.29 38.66 -11.26
N ASP A 38 -4.51 39.09 -11.60
CA ASP A 38 -5.64 39.10 -10.68
C ASP A 38 -6.30 37.74 -10.51
N TYR A 39 -6.20 36.89 -11.54
CA TYR A 39 -6.83 35.58 -11.56
C TYR A 39 -5.84 34.40 -11.53
N ALA A 40 -4.56 34.64 -11.85
CA ALA A 40 -3.56 33.58 -12.02
C ALA A 40 -3.47 32.60 -10.85
N CYS A 41 -3.46 33.09 -9.61
CA CYS A 41 -3.37 32.24 -8.42
C CYS A 41 -4.59 31.32 -8.27
N ARG A 42 -5.79 31.89 -8.46
CA ARG A 42 -7.04 31.16 -8.35
C ARG A 42 -7.20 30.18 -9.52
N ALA A 43 -6.86 30.61 -10.74
CA ALA A 43 -6.90 29.78 -11.93
C ALA A 43 -5.93 28.60 -11.82
N ALA A 44 -4.70 28.83 -11.36
CA ALA A 44 -3.71 27.77 -11.14
C ALA A 44 -4.20 26.73 -10.13
N PHE A 45 -4.87 27.13 -9.05
CA PHE A 45 -5.46 26.19 -8.09
C PHE A 45 -6.57 25.33 -8.69
N TYR A 46 -7.48 25.92 -9.46
CA TYR A 46 -8.55 25.16 -10.11
C TYR A 46 -8.00 24.24 -11.22
N LEU A 47 -7.01 24.70 -11.98
CA LEU A 47 -6.32 23.88 -12.96
C LEU A 47 -5.55 22.73 -12.31
N PHE A 48 -4.95 22.94 -11.13
CA PHE A 48 -4.36 21.87 -10.35
C PHE A 48 -5.40 20.78 -9.99
N ALA A 49 -6.62 21.18 -9.64
CA ALA A 49 -7.69 20.24 -9.29
C ALA A 49 -8.28 19.50 -10.51
N PHE A 50 -8.45 20.18 -11.65
CA PHE A 50 -9.16 19.62 -12.81
C PHE A 50 -8.26 19.12 -13.95
N ASP A 51 -7.16 19.81 -14.24
CA ASP A 51 -6.16 19.44 -15.25
C ASP A 51 -4.97 18.67 -14.65
N GLY A 52 -5.02 18.41 -13.34
CA GLY A 52 -4.08 17.60 -12.58
C GLY A 52 -2.88 18.36 -12.00
N ALA A 53 -2.09 17.64 -11.21
CA ALA A 53 -0.93 18.15 -10.47
C ALA A 53 0.29 18.44 -11.35
N LYS A 54 0.14 19.29 -12.37
CA LYS A 54 1.25 19.72 -13.23
C LYS A 54 2.17 20.68 -12.46
N ASP A 55 3.48 20.49 -12.62
CA ASP A 55 4.52 21.29 -11.95
C ASP A 55 4.33 22.79 -12.15
N GLN A 56 3.86 23.21 -13.32
CA GLN A 56 3.59 24.61 -13.63
C GLN A 56 2.55 25.23 -12.69
N TYR A 57 1.46 24.52 -12.35
CA TYR A 57 0.40 25.04 -11.49
C TYR A 57 0.89 25.10 -10.04
N ILE A 58 1.57 24.03 -9.59
CA ILE A 58 2.20 23.96 -8.27
C ILE A 58 3.17 25.13 -8.09
N ARG A 59 4.01 25.41 -9.10
CA ARG A 59 4.97 26.52 -9.06
C ARG A 59 4.28 27.88 -8.94
N ILE A 60 3.18 28.11 -9.67
CA ILE A 60 2.41 29.36 -9.58
C ILE A 60 1.79 29.50 -8.20
N ILE A 61 1.10 28.46 -7.69
CA ILE A 61 0.44 28.49 -6.38
C ILE A 61 1.45 28.69 -5.24
N ARG A 62 2.66 28.12 -5.36
CA ARG A 62 3.75 28.28 -4.39
C ARG A 62 4.47 29.63 -4.45
N SER A 63 4.19 30.45 -5.46
CA SER A 63 4.75 31.80 -5.54
C SER A 63 4.37 32.63 -4.32
N GLU A 64 5.23 33.58 -3.96
CA GLU A 64 4.98 34.46 -2.82
C GLU A 64 3.71 35.28 -3.01
N THR A 65 3.45 35.73 -4.25
CA THR A 65 2.23 36.44 -4.61
C THR A 65 0.97 35.61 -4.33
N CYS A 66 0.97 34.31 -4.66
CA CYS A 66 -0.20 33.47 -4.43
C CYS A 66 -0.35 33.04 -2.97
N LYS A 67 0.74 32.92 -2.22
CA LYS A 67 0.66 32.76 -0.76
C LYS A 67 -0.02 33.94 -0.07
N GLN A 68 0.14 35.16 -0.62
CA GLN A 68 -0.49 36.36 -0.10
C GLN A 68 -1.92 36.54 -0.60
N LYS A 69 -2.18 36.33 -1.90
CA LYS A 69 -3.51 36.50 -2.51
C LYS A 69 -4.50 35.38 -2.17
N THR A 70 -4.03 34.14 -2.11
CA THR A 70 -4.83 32.92 -1.93
C THR A 70 -4.17 31.99 -0.89
N PRO A 71 -4.05 32.43 0.38
CA PRO A 71 -3.32 31.69 1.42
C PRO A 71 -3.95 30.35 1.77
N GLY A 72 -5.28 30.23 1.65
CA GLY A 72 -6.00 28.98 1.91
C GLY A 72 -5.65 27.91 0.89
N GLU A 73 -5.70 28.26 -0.38
CA GLU A 73 -5.35 27.42 -1.53
C GLU A 73 -3.90 26.96 -1.47
N ALA A 74 -2.96 27.87 -1.19
CA ALA A 74 -1.55 27.54 -1.04
C ALA A 74 -1.33 26.55 0.12
N LYS A 75 -1.98 26.77 1.27
CA LYS A 75 -1.90 25.86 2.43
C LYS A 75 -2.51 24.49 2.15
N LEU A 76 -3.60 24.43 1.40
CA LEU A 76 -4.23 23.19 0.97
C LEU A 76 -3.32 22.39 0.05
N LEU A 77 -2.67 23.06 -0.91
CA LEU A 77 -1.69 22.43 -1.79
C LEU A 77 -0.55 21.79 -0.99
N GLU A 78 0.07 22.51 -0.05
CA GLU A 78 1.16 21.94 0.76
C GLU A 78 0.73 20.73 1.59
N ARG A 79 -0.48 20.80 2.18
CA ARG A 79 -1.04 19.68 2.94
C ARG A 79 -1.28 18.45 2.06
N LEU A 80 -1.76 18.67 0.85
CA LEU A 80 -2.00 17.60 -0.12
C LEU A 80 -0.69 16.95 -0.55
N LEU A 81 0.30 17.74 -0.96
CA LEU A 81 1.61 17.23 -1.39
C LEU A 81 2.32 16.45 -0.26
N ALA A 82 2.26 16.96 0.98
CA ALA A 82 2.80 16.24 2.13
C ALA A 82 2.04 14.93 2.44
N ALA A 83 0.74 14.89 2.19
CA ALA A 83 -0.06 13.67 2.36
C ALA A 83 0.26 12.63 1.26
N GLU A 84 0.46 13.07 0.02
CA GLU A 84 0.87 12.21 -1.10
C GLU A 84 2.25 11.59 -0.85
N GLU A 85 3.21 12.37 -0.38
CA GLU A 85 4.54 11.88 -0.01
C GLU A 85 4.44 10.79 1.08
N LYS A 86 3.71 11.06 2.16
CA LYS A 86 3.47 10.07 3.23
C LYS A 86 2.78 8.81 2.71
N LEU A 87 1.83 8.95 1.79
CA LEU A 87 1.15 7.81 1.19
C LEU A 87 2.13 6.93 0.38
N LEU A 88 3.04 7.56 -0.37
CA LEU A 88 4.09 6.85 -1.11
C LEU A 88 5.02 6.08 -0.16
N GLU A 89 5.47 6.72 0.92
CA GLU A 89 6.29 6.07 1.95
C GLU A 89 5.58 4.87 2.55
N LEU A 90 4.33 5.03 2.99
CA LEU A 90 3.52 3.95 3.56
C LEU A 90 3.32 2.80 2.57
N LYS A 91 3.03 3.10 1.30
CA LYS A 91 2.88 2.08 0.25
C LYS A 91 4.17 1.30 0.03
N SER A 92 5.32 1.96 0.10
CA SER A 92 6.63 1.32 0.01
C SER A 92 6.89 0.41 1.22
N GLY A 93 6.58 0.88 2.43
CA GLY A 93 6.69 0.13 3.67
C GLY A 93 5.80 -1.11 3.68
N TYR A 94 4.56 -0.97 3.24
CA TYR A 94 3.61 -2.06 3.09
C TYR A 94 4.13 -3.15 2.16
N LYS A 95 4.64 -2.79 0.96
CA LYS A 95 5.22 -3.76 0.02
C LYS A 95 6.39 -4.54 0.64
N LYS A 96 7.24 -3.86 1.42
CA LYS A 96 8.37 -4.49 2.12
C LYS A 96 7.92 -5.46 3.23
N GLN A 97 6.84 -5.14 3.94
CA GLN A 97 6.27 -6.05 4.93
C GLN A 97 5.62 -7.26 4.25
N GLN A 98 4.88 -7.03 3.18
CA GLN A 98 4.24 -8.09 2.40
C GLN A 98 5.25 -9.10 1.87
N SER A 99 6.41 -8.64 1.37
CA SER A 99 7.47 -9.54 0.91
C SER A 99 8.08 -10.37 2.05
N LYS A 100 8.24 -9.79 3.24
CA LYS A 100 8.73 -10.51 4.43
C LYS A 100 7.75 -11.59 4.88
N VAL A 101 6.45 -11.28 4.94
CA VAL A 101 5.41 -12.25 5.29
C VAL A 101 5.39 -13.40 4.29
N SER A 102 5.51 -13.11 3.00
CA SER A 102 5.60 -14.14 1.96
C SER A 102 6.83 -15.04 2.13
N ALA A 103 7.99 -14.47 2.47
CA ALA A 103 9.20 -15.24 2.73
C ALA A 103 9.06 -16.15 3.95
N LEU A 104 8.56 -15.61 5.07
CA LEU A 104 8.29 -16.39 6.30
C LEU A 104 7.29 -17.53 6.03
N HIS A 105 6.24 -17.27 5.26
CA HIS A 105 5.26 -18.30 4.92
C HIS A 105 5.90 -19.47 4.16
N LYS A 106 6.79 -19.19 3.20
CA LYS A 106 7.55 -20.23 2.48
C LYS A 106 8.47 -21.00 3.41
N GLU A 107 9.13 -20.31 4.33
CA GLU A 107 10.01 -20.93 5.32
C GLU A 107 9.23 -21.87 6.25
N THR A 108 8.07 -21.44 6.75
CA THR A 108 7.16 -22.29 7.55
C THR A 108 6.78 -23.56 6.79
N GLN A 109 6.37 -23.45 5.53
CA GLN A 109 6.04 -24.61 4.70
C GLN A 109 7.22 -25.57 4.50
N ASN A 110 8.44 -25.05 4.39
CA ASN A 110 9.64 -25.89 4.29
C ASN A 110 9.93 -26.60 5.62
N LEU A 111 9.87 -25.89 6.74
CA LEU A 111 10.09 -26.47 8.07
C LEU A 111 9.04 -27.55 8.41
N GLU A 112 7.78 -27.36 8.02
CA GLU A 112 6.73 -28.38 8.19
C GLU A 112 7.03 -29.67 7.41
N LYS A 113 7.59 -29.55 6.18
CA LYS A 113 8.02 -30.71 5.39
C LYS A 113 9.21 -31.42 6.04
N GLU A 114 10.21 -30.66 6.51
CA GLU A 114 11.37 -31.22 7.19
C GLU A 114 10.99 -31.92 8.50
N LEU A 115 10.11 -31.31 9.31
CA LEU A 115 9.58 -31.93 10.52
C LEU A 115 8.84 -33.23 10.22
N SER A 116 8.02 -33.25 9.17
CA SER A 116 7.30 -34.46 8.75
C SER A 116 8.26 -35.57 8.32
N ARG A 117 9.33 -35.22 7.58
CA ARG A 117 10.39 -36.15 7.19
C ARG A 117 11.13 -36.71 8.41
N LEU A 118 11.55 -35.86 9.34
CA LEU A 118 12.26 -36.28 10.55
C LEU A 118 11.40 -37.19 11.43
N ARG A 119 10.11 -36.87 11.58
CA ARG A 119 9.15 -37.74 12.29
C ARG A 119 9.03 -39.12 11.64
N PHE A 120 9.00 -39.17 10.31
CA PHE A 120 8.97 -40.44 9.58
C PHE A 120 10.26 -41.25 9.77
N GLU A 121 11.43 -40.60 9.68
CA GLU A 121 12.73 -41.24 9.90
C GLU A 121 12.86 -41.79 11.33
N LEU A 122 12.43 -41.04 12.34
CA LEU A 122 12.36 -41.48 13.74
C LEU A 122 11.47 -42.72 13.89
N GLN A 123 10.24 -42.68 13.37
CA GLN A 123 9.31 -43.81 13.45
C GLN A 123 9.87 -45.06 12.75
N LYS A 124 10.58 -44.89 11.63
CA LYS A 124 11.27 -45.99 10.93
C LYS A 124 12.37 -46.59 11.80
N MET A 125 13.20 -45.75 12.42
CA MET A 125 14.28 -46.18 13.31
C MET A 125 13.74 -46.95 14.52
N GLU A 126 12.70 -46.45 15.18
CA GLU A 126 12.04 -47.11 16.31
C GLU A 126 11.52 -48.50 15.93
N ARG A 127 10.86 -48.64 14.77
CA ARG A 127 10.40 -49.93 14.25
C ARG A 127 11.56 -50.90 13.97
N SER A 128 12.69 -50.42 13.45
CA SER A 128 13.88 -51.26 13.21
C SER A 128 14.64 -51.62 14.49
N GLY A 129 14.69 -50.73 15.49
CA GLY A 129 15.28 -51.00 16.81
C GLY A 129 14.45 -51.98 17.63
N ALA A 130 13.11 -51.90 17.55
CA ALA A 130 12.20 -52.87 18.16
C ALA A 130 12.35 -54.28 17.56
N LYS A 131 12.60 -54.38 16.24
CA LYS A 131 12.90 -55.68 15.59
C LYS A 131 14.23 -56.30 16.05
N ARG A 132 15.25 -55.50 16.37
CA ARG A 132 16.52 -56.02 16.92
C ARG A 132 16.36 -56.56 18.34
N LYS A 133 15.57 -55.92 19.20
CA LYS A 133 15.37 -56.38 20.59
C LYS A 133 14.55 -57.68 20.70
N ASN A 134 13.66 -57.95 19.74
CA ASN A 134 12.88 -59.20 19.72
C ASN A 134 13.64 -60.42 19.14
N GLY A 135 14.81 -60.21 18.51
CA GLY A 135 15.62 -61.29 17.93
C GLY A 135 16.74 -61.83 18.84
N GLU A 136 17.12 -61.11 19.90
CA GLU A 136 18.21 -61.51 20.81
C GLU A 136 17.73 -61.98 22.19
N PHE A 137 16.54 -61.56 22.65
CA PHE A 137 16.03 -61.99 23.96
C PHE A 137 15.52 -63.44 24.00
N SER A 138 15.26 -64.08 22.86
CA SER A 138 14.80 -65.48 22.81
C SER A 138 15.91 -66.52 22.91
N LYS A 139 17.18 -66.12 23.04
CA LYS A 139 18.34 -67.03 23.12
C LYS A 139 18.95 -67.16 24.52
N PHE A 140 18.47 -66.40 25.50
CA PHE A 140 19.05 -66.30 26.84
C PHE A 140 18.08 -66.62 27.98
N ILE A 141 17.10 -67.51 27.75
CA ILE A 141 16.39 -68.15 28.86
C ILE A 141 16.96 -69.57 29.00
N PRO A 142 17.87 -69.83 29.95
CA PRO A 142 18.15 -71.20 30.36
C PRO A 142 16.86 -71.77 30.96
N SER A 143 16.37 -72.85 30.37
CA SER A 143 15.27 -73.64 30.91
C SER A 143 15.70 -74.23 32.26
N ILE A 144 15.39 -73.55 33.36
CA ILE A 144 15.43 -74.16 34.70
C ILE A 144 14.07 -74.80 34.92
N ALA A 145 13.99 -76.10 34.67
CA ALA A 145 12.93 -76.94 35.17
C ALA A 145 13.09 -77.01 36.70
N VAL A 146 12.22 -76.35 37.44
CA VAL A 146 12.02 -76.65 38.86
C VAL A 146 10.77 -77.51 38.96
N GLN A 147 10.98 -78.82 39.14
CA GLN A 147 9.97 -79.72 39.67
C GLN A 147 9.64 -79.28 41.10
N PHE A 148 8.40 -78.85 41.34
CA PHE A 148 7.76 -79.09 42.62
C PHE A 148 6.43 -79.80 42.36
N SER A 149 6.48 -81.11 42.54
CA SER A 149 5.36 -82.00 42.76
C SER A 149 4.58 -81.59 44.01
N SER A 150 3.26 -81.76 43.93
CA SER A 150 2.28 -81.66 45.01
C SER A 150 2.75 -82.33 46.32
N ILE A 151 2.57 -81.64 47.44
CA ILE A 151 1.74 -81.98 48.63
C ILE A 151 1.69 -80.73 49.51
#